data_AF-A0A163PZV1-F1
#
_entry.id   AF-A0A163PZV1-F1
#
_cell.length_a   1.000
_cell.length_b   1.000
_cell.length_c   1.000
_cell.angle_alpha   90.00
_cell.angle_beta   90.00
_cell.angle_gamma   90.00
#
_symmetry.space_group_name_H-M   'P 1'
#
loop_
_entity.id
_entity.type
_entity.pdbx_description
1 polymer ?
#
loop_
_entity_poly.entity_id
_entity_poly.type
_entity_poly.pdbx_seq_one_letter_code
_entity_poly.pdbx_strand_id
1 'polypeptide(L)'
;MADATSTHLSMLLDRSGSMQSIKAATIAGFDEFMLEQRGVTGRCTVTLAQFDSEYEEVYADRDIATVPSLDLQPRGTTALLDSIARLVHSTSVRIAQLPEDQRPATVIVGIMTDGHENASKEYTHAAIKALVTERETVFGWTFLYMGANQDAIEVGESIGVARERSLTYEGVSAGAAYGAASASMARLRTGVADGAAPAAARDTFAGFTAAERDLAAGNGSPAGRVRTSRPAPAVARPAAPPAVPTARLTERELLLWLTQWRDTTSATSIGDRATYGGRKLIDAQVAGHDVFLNADTSRGAVEQLLAHAARGPLVWSAIRNRNGVVNKITFQPDGARTPGWYCYLTTAQAGEGRL
;
A
#
# COMPACT_ATOMS: atom_id res chain seq x y z
N MET A 1 12.69 6.00 -34.55
CA MET A 1 11.71 5.25 -33.75
C MET A 1 11.98 5.60 -32.30
N ALA A 2 10.94 5.88 -31.51
CA ALA A 2 11.11 6.13 -30.08
C ALA A 2 11.85 4.96 -29.42
N ASP A 3 12.80 5.26 -28.54
CA ASP A 3 13.50 4.25 -27.76
C ASP A 3 12.49 3.56 -26.83
N ALA A 4 12.09 2.34 -27.16
CA ALA A 4 11.10 1.56 -26.42
C ALA A 4 11.53 1.30 -24.96
N THR A 5 12.82 1.44 -24.65
CA THR A 5 13.37 1.26 -23.30
C THR A 5 13.47 2.57 -22.51
N SER A 6 13.12 3.70 -23.12
CA SER A 6 13.21 5.01 -22.48
C SER A 6 12.14 5.20 -21.40
N THR A 7 12.57 5.61 -20.21
CA THR A 7 11.73 5.83 -19.04
C THR A 7 11.89 7.26 -18.52
N HIS A 8 10.78 7.88 -18.13
CA HIS A 8 10.78 9.10 -17.33
C HIS A 8 10.22 8.82 -15.94
N LEU A 9 11.00 9.12 -14.90
CA LEU A 9 10.59 9.04 -13.50
C LEU A 9 10.23 10.45 -13.00
N SER A 10 8.98 10.65 -12.58
CA SER A 10 8.53 11.85 -11.89
C SER A 10 8.34 11.54 -10.41
N MET A 11 9.26 12.00 -9.58
CA MET A 11 9.25 11.77 -8.13
C MET A 11 8.66 12.99 -7.42
N LEU A 12 7.56 12.78 -6.70
CA LEU A 12 6.99 13.76 -5.78
C LEU A 12 7.34 13.35 -4.34
N LEU A 13 8.15 14.17 -3.68
CA LEU A 13 8.61 13.89 -2.33
C LEU A 13 8.11 14.95 -1.35
N ASP A 14 7.41 14.49 -0.32
CA ASP A 14 7.01 15.33 0.81
C ASP A 14 8.24 15.82 1.57
N ARG A 15 8.24 17.11 1.90
CA ARG A 15 9.19 17.76 2.79
C ARG A 15 8.46 18.57 3.87
N SER A 16 7.24 18.18 4.20
CA SER A 16 6.47 18.77 5.29
C SER A 16 7.17 18.56 6.64
N GLY A 17 6.76 19.29 7.68
CA GLY A 17 7.40 19.21 8.99
C GLY A 17 7.41 17.80 9.62
N SER A 18 6.46 16.92 9.27
CA SER A 18 6.41 15.53 9.77
C SER A 18 7.63 14.71 9.35
N MET A 19 8.16 14.98 8.14
CA MET A 19 9.33 14.30 7.57
C MET A 19 10.59 14.47 8.40
N GLN A 20 10.63 15.40 9.36
CA GLN A 20 11.79 15.62 10.22
C GLN A 20 12.21 14.35 10.97
N SER A 21 11.24 13.53 11.37
CA SER A 21 11.50 12.30 12.12
C SER A 21 12.14 11.19 11.27
N ILE A 22 11.88 11.19 9.96
CA ILE A 22 12.35 10.15 9.02
C ILE A 22 13.38 10.66 8.00
N LYS A 23 13.75 11.95 8.05
CA LYS A 23 14.66 12.62 7.11
C LYS A 23 15.89 11.80 6.73
N ALA A 24 16.61 11.26 7.72
CA ALA A 24 17.84 10.50 7.46
C ALA A 24 17.57 9.19 6.70
N ALA A 25 16.49 8.48 7.05
CA ALA A 25 16.08 7.26 6.37
C ALA A 25 15.57 7.56 4.96
N THR A 26 14.86 8.67 4.76
CA THR A 26 14.40 9.13 3.44
C THR A 26 15.56 9.47 2.52
N ILE A 27 16.57 10.22 2.99
CA ILE A 27 17.77 10.54 2.21
C ILE A 27 18.52 9.28 1.80
N ALA A 28 18.79 8.39 2.76
CA ALA A 28 19.49 7.13 2.47
C ALA A 28 18.70 6.25 1.49
N GLY A 29 17.38 6.10 1.69
CA GLY A 29 16.52 5.31 0.82
C GLY A 29 16.40 5.88 -0.59
N PHE A 30 16.31 7.21 -0.75
CA PHE A 30 16.29 7.85 -2.05
C PHE A 30 17.61 7.65 -2.80
N ASP A 31 18.75 7.80 -2.12
CA ASP A 31 20.07 7.64 -2.73
C ASP A 31 20.31 6.19 -3.18
N GLU A 32 19.90 5.21 -2.36
CA GLU A 32 19.93 3.79 -2.72
C GLU A 32 18.99 3.49 -3.89
N PHE A 33 17.75 4.00 -3.86
CA PHE A 33 16.81 3.92 -4.96
C PHE A 33 17.42 4.43 -6.27
N MET A 34 18.07 5.60 -6.25
CA MET A 34 18.70 6.16 -7.45
C MET A 34 19.88 5.30 -7.93
N LEU A 35 20.67 4.74 -7.01
CA LEU A 35 21.75 3.83 -7.37
C LEU A 35 21.23 2.58 -8.08
N GLU A 36 20.17 1.96 -7.56
CA GLU A 36 19.57 0.77 -8.16
C GLU A 36 18.95 1.08 -9.53
N GLN A 37 18.21 2.19 -9.65
CA GLN A 37 17.58 2.58 -10.91
C GLN A 37 18.58 2.94 -12.01
N ARG A 38 19.80 3.39 -11.67
CA ARG A 38 20.91 3.56 -12.64
C ARG A 38 21.38 2.23 -13.22
N GLY A 39 21.25 1.13 -12.47
CA GLY A 39 21.65 -0.21 -12.91
C GLY A 39 20.66 -0.90 -13.84
N VAL A 40 19.46 -0.34 -14.00
CA VAL A 40 18.41 -0.91 -14.87
C VAL A 40 18.62 -0.45 -16.32
N THR A 41 18.55 -1.39 -17.25
CA THR A 41 18.69 -1.15 -18.69
C THR A 41 17.72 -0.09 -19.21
N GLY A 42 18.16 0.65 -20.23
CA GLY A 42 17.38 1.67 -20.93
C GLY A 42 17.66 3.10 -20.45
N ARG A 43 17.40 4.07 -21.32
CA ARG A 43 17.57 5.49 -20.97
C ARG A 43 16.57 5.86 -19.87
N CYS A 44 17.03 6.56 -18.84
CA CYS A 44 16.16 7.03 -17.76
C CYS A 44 16.43 8.49 -17.42
N THR A 45 15.37 9.30 -17.45
CA THR A 45 15.41 10.68 -16.93
C THR A 45 14.56 10.79 -15.67
N VAL A 46 14.90 11.72 -14.80
CA VAL A 46 14.27 11.91 -13.49
C VAL A 46 13.92 13.39 -13.31
N THR A 47 12.68 13.63 -12.91
CA THR A 47 12.22 14.88 -12.30
C THR A 47 12.04 14.62 -10.81
N LEU A 48 12.58 15.50 -9.97
CA LEU A 48 12.28 15.51 -8.54
C LEU A 48 11.57 16.82 -8.20
N ALA A 49 10.36 16.70 -7.69
CA ALA A 49 9.65 17.78 -7.02
C ALA A 49 9.58 17.50 -5.53
N GLN A 50 9.94 18.49 -4.73
CA GLN A 50 9.71 18.50 -3.28
C GLN A 50 8.54 19.40 -2.96
N PHE A 51 7.71 19.01 -1.99
CA PHE A 51 6.56 19.83 -1.61
C PHE A 51 6.31 19.86 -0.10
N ASP A 52 5.79 20.99 0.34
CA ASP A 52 5.17 21.19 1.64
C ASP A 52 3.81 21.89 1.41
N SER A 53 3.58 23.07 1.98
CA SER A 53 2.57 24.02 1.52
C SER A 53 2.95 24.69 0.19
N GLU A 54 4.21 24.58 -0.21
CA GLU A 54 4.78 25.11 -1.45
C GLU A 54 5.31 23.96 -2.30
N TYR A 55 5.09 24.05 -3.61
CA TYR A 55 5.65 23.13 -4.60
C TYR A 55 6.97 23.68 -5.14
N GLU A 56 8.01 22.84 -5.17
CA GLU A 56 9.31 23.16 -5.75
C GLU A 56 9.81 22.03 -6.64
N GLU A 57 10.10 22.34 -7.90
CA GLU A 57 10.79 21.42 -8.80
C GLU A 57 12.30 21.58 -8.61
N VAL A 58 12.93 20.61 -7.95
CA VAL A 58 14.37 20.64 -7.61
C VAL A 58 15.21 20.49 -8.89
N TYR A 59 14.78 19.59 -9.76
CA TYR A 59 15.29 19.42 -11.11
C TYR A 59 14.27 18.71 -11.99
N ALA A 60 14.37 18.93 -13.29
CA ALA A 60 13.53 18.33 -14.32
C ALA A 60 14.36 17.62 -15.39
N ASP A 61 13.82 16.51 -15.91
CA ASP A 61 14.35 15.73 -17.05
C ASP A 61 15.84 15.39 -16.96
N ARG A 62 16.35 15.25 -15.73
CA ARG A 62 17.77 15.03 -15.48
C ARG A 62 18.14 13.60 -15.80
N ASP A 63 19.26 13.38 -16.48
CA ASP A 63 19.78 12.02 -16.68
C ASP A 63 20.04 11.37 -15.32
N ILE A 64 19.52 10.16 -15.11
CA ILE A 64 19.64 9.44 -13.85
C ILE A 64 21.09 9.25 -13.38
N ALA A 65 22.05 9.16 -14.31
CA ALA A 65 23.47 9.05 -14.01
C ALA A 65 24.04 10.30 -13.31
N THR A 66 23.35 11.44 -13.45
CA THR A 66 23.80 12.75 -12.93
C THR A 66 22.94 13.26 -11.78
N VAL A 67 21.94 12.48 -11.34
CA VAL A 67 21.08 12.82 -10.19
C VAL A 67 21.95 12.92 -8.92
N PRO A 68 21.93 14.05 -8.19
CA PRO A 68 22.68 14.19 -6.95
C PRO A 68 22.01 13.44 -5.79
N SER A 69 22.72 13.31 -4.67
CA SER A 69 22.12 12.90 -3.40
C SER A 69 20.98 13.84 -3.01
N LEU A 70 19.99 13.30 -2.28
CA LEU A 70 18.84 14.09 -1.84
C LEU A 70 19.24 15.14 -0.78
N ASP A 71 18.94 16.41 -1.07
CA ASP A 71 18.85 17.46 -0.04
C ASP A 71 17.39 17.63 0.39
N LEU A 72 17.09 17.20 1.61
CA LEU A 72 15.75 17.24 2.20
C LEU A 72 15.73 18.21 3.39
N GLN A 73 14.89 19.23 3.31
CA GLN A 73 14.71 20.24 4.35
C GLN A 73 13.24 20.30 4.80
N PRO A 74 12.86 19.47 5.81
CA PRO A 74 11.49 19.41 6.31
C PRO A 74 10.99 20.75 6.87
N ARG A 75 9.83 21.23 6.42
CA ARG A 75 9.20 22.48 6.87
C ARG A 75 7.71 22.51 6.51
N GLY A 76 6.94 23.42 7.11
CA GLY A 76 5.59 23.71 6.62
C GLY A 76 4.56 22.59 6.80
N THR A 77 3.51 22.64 5.99
CA THR A 77 2.34 21.73 6.01
C THR A 77 2.30 20.89 4.72
N THR A 78 1.23 20.14 4.44
CA THR A 78 1.21 19.14 3.34
C THR A 78 0.12 19.47 2.33
N ALA A 79 0.48 20.07 1.18
CA ALA A 79 -0.40 20.34 0.04
C ALA A 79 -0.21 19.26 -1.06
N LEU A 80 -0.55 18.02 -0.71
CA LEU A 80 -0.36 16.82 -1.53
C LEU A 80 -1.11 16.89 -2.87
N LEU A 81 -2.40 17.23 -2.85
CA LEU A 81 -3.25 17.22 -4.05
C LEU A 81 -2.79 18.25 -5.08
N ASP A 82 -2.57 19.49 -4.65
CA ASP A 82 -2.10 20.55 -5.53
C ASP A 82 -0.73 20.20 -6.11
N SER A 83 0.14 19.57 -5.32
CA SER A 83 1.47 19.14 -5.75
C SER A 83 1.43 17.99 -6.76
N ILE A 84 0.53 17.01 -6.58
CA ILE A 84 0.29 15.95 -7.57
C ILE A 84 -0.16 16.55 -8.90
N ALA A 85 -1.16 17.44 -8.86
CA ALA A 85 -1.67 18.08 -10.08
C ALA A 85 -0.56 18.86 -10.81
N ARG A 86 0.22 19.66 -10.07
CA ARG A 86 1.33 20.46 -10.63
C ARG A 86 2.38 19.58 -11.30
N LEU A 87 2.83 18.51 -10.63
CA LEU A 87 3.82 17.60 -11.21
C LEU A 87 3.28 16.89 -12.45
N VAL A 88 2.05 16.36 -12.39
CA VAL A 88 1.45 15.65 -13.54
C VAL A 88 1.29 16.58 -14.73
N HIS A 89 0.83 17.81 -14.52
CA HIS A 89 0.68 18.80 -15.58
C HIS A 89 2.03 19.24 -16.14
N SER A 90 3.02 19.55 -15.31
CA SER A 90 4.35 19.98 -15.80
C SER A 90 5.04 18.87 -16.59
N THR A 91 5.00 17.63 -16.11
CA THR A 91 5.52 16.46 -16.83
C THR A 91 4.76 16.23 -18.14
N SER A 92 3.43 16.36 -18.15
CA SER A 92 2.62 16.18 -19.37
C SER A 92 2.98 17.22 -20.44
N VAL A 93 3.13 18.48 -20.05
CA VAL A 93 3.52 19.58 -20.95
C VAL A 93 4.91 19.33 -21.52
N ARG A 94 5.89 18.96 -20.68
CA ARG A 94 7.26 18.68 -21.12
C ARG A 94 7.30 17.52 -22.12
N ILE A 95 6.63 16.41 -21.83
CA ILE A 95 6.57 15.26 -22.75
C ILE A 95 5.88 15.63 -24.07
N ALA A 96 4.81 16.43 -24.03
CA ALA A 96 4.11 16.84 -25.25
C ALA A 96 4.99 17.71 -26.18
N GLN A 97 5.90 18.50 -25.60
CA GLN A 97 6.84 19.35 -26.33
C GLN A 97 8.02 18.58 -26.95
N LEU A 98 8.28 17.34 -26.50
CA LEU A 98 9.32 16.51 -27.10
C LEU A 98 8.90 16.01 -28.49
N PRO A 99 9.86 15.93 -29.45
CA PRO A 99 9.68 15.16 -30.68
C PRO A 99 9.20 13.74 -30.39
N GLU A 100 8.36 13.18 -31.25
CA GLU A 100 7.72 11.87 -31.03
C GLU A 100 8.74 10.75 -30.76
N ASP A 101 9.89 10.78 -31.43
CA ASP A 101 10.98 9.83 -31.27
C ASP A 101 11.84 10.04 -30.00
N GLN A 102 11.61 11.13 -29.28
CA GLN A 102 12.28 11.45 -28.01
C GLN A 102 11.34 11.34 -26.80
N ARG A 103 10.04 11.14 -27.03
CA ARG A 103 9.09 10.93 -25.95
C ARG A 103 9.41 9.63 -25.21
N PRO A 104 9.41 9.63 -23.86
CA PRO A 104 9.67 8.43 -23.09
C PRO A 104 8.59 7.39 -23.40
N ALA A 105 9.01 6.14 -23.63
CA ALA A 105 8.09 5.02 -23.81
C ALA A 105 7.31 4.72 -22.54
N THR A 106 7.93 4.96 -21.38
CA THR A 106 7.34 4.71 -20.05
C THR A 106 7.40 5.97 -19.19
N VAL A 107 6.30 6.32 -18.55
CA VAL A 107 6.26 7.38 -17.52
C VAL A 107 5.80 6.78 -16.20
N ILE A 108 6.62 6.93 -15.17
CA ILE A 108 6.34 6.45 -13.82
C ILE A 108 6.31 7.66 -12.87
N VAL A 109 5.25 7.79 -12.10
CA VAL A 109 5.08 8.82 -11.08
C VAL A 109 5.14 8.16 -9.71
N GLY A 110 6.16 8.49 -8.92
CA GLY A 110 6.30 8.02 -7.55
C GLY A 110 5.93 9.12 -6.56
N ILE A 111 4.94 8.89 -5.70
CA ILE A 111 4.45 9.85 -4.70
C ILE A 111 4.79 9.33 -3.32
N MET A 112 5.65 10.03 -2.58
CA MET A 112 6.12 9.67 -1.24
C MET A 112 5.73 10.74 -0.24
N THR A 113 5.02 10.37 0.84
CA THR A 113 4.58 11.30 1.88
C THR A 113 4.42 10.63 3.24
N ASP A 114 4.77 11.32 4.31
CA ASP A 114 4.42 10.92 5.69
C ASP A 114 3.31 11.78 6.30
N GLY A 115 2.99 12.90 5.67
CA GLY A 115 1.96 13.83 6.09
C GLY A 115 0.54 13.43 5.67
N HIS A 116 -0.44 14.03 6.34
CA HIS A 116 -1.83 14.01 5.90
C HIS A 116 -2.09 15.29 5.10
N GLU A 117 -2.82 15.17 3.98
CA GLU A 117 -3.31 16.33 3.23
C GLU A 117 -4.04 17.31 4.15
N ASN A 118 -3.56 18.55 4.22
CA ASN A 118 -4.12 19.60 5.09
C ASN A 118 -3.93 21.04 4.57
N ALA A 119 -3.40 21.23 3.36
CA ALA A 119 -3.03 22.55 2.86
C ALA A 119 -3.38 22.82 1.38
N SER A 120 -3.80 21.82 0.61
CA SER A 120 -4.25 21.98 -0.78
C SER A 120 -5.50 22.85 -0.88
N LYS A 121 -5.58 23.68 -1.93
CA LYS A 121 -6.65 24.66 -2.17
C LYS A 121 -7.23 24.59 -3.58
N GLU A 122 -6.49 24.08 -4.55
CA GLU A 122 -6.88 24.10 -5.96
C GLU A 122 -7.55 22.78 -6.38
N TYR A 123 -7.09 21.64 -5.86
CA TYR A 123 -7.54 20.32 -6.26
C TYR A 123 -8.16 19.52 -5.11
N THR A 124 -9.16 18.71 -5.46
CA THR A 124 -9.82 17.76 -4.54
C THR A 124 -9.36 16.34 -4.84
N HIS A 125 -9.57 15.39 -3.90
CA HIS A 125 -9.28 13.96 -4.15
C HIS A 125 -9.97 13.44 -5.41
N ALA A 126 -11.23 13.82 -5.64
CA ALA A 126 -11.96 13.42 -6.83
C ALA A 126 -11.33 13.96 -8.13
N ALA A 127 -10.85 15.21 -8.12
CA ALA A 127 -10.16 15.81 -9.26
C ALA A 127 -8.82 15.11 -9.53
N ILE A 128 -8.03 14.83 -8.49
CA ILE A 128 -6.77 14.08 -8.64
C ILE A 128 -7.01 12.66 -9.12
N LYS A 129 -8.04 11.98 -8.59
CA LYS A 129 -8.42 10.65 -9.05
C LYS A 129 -8.78 10.62 -10.53
N ALA A 130 -9.54 11.60 -11.00
CA ALA A 130 -9.86 11.72 -12.42
C ALA A 130 -8.60 11.95 -13.25
N LEU A 131 -7.70 12.83 -12.81
CA LEU A 131 -6.43 13.12 -13.48
C LEU A 131 -5.52 11.87 -13.56
N VAL A 132 -5.32 11.17 -12.44
CA VAL A 132 -4.52 9.93 -12.39
C VAL A 132 -5.13 8.87 -13.31
N THR A 133 -6.44 8.67 -13.25
CA THR A 133 -7.15 7.70 -14.10
C THR A 133 -6.98 8.02 -15.58
N GLU A 134 -7.11 9.29 -15.98
CA GLU A 134 -6.88 9.72 -17.36
C GLU A 134 -5.44 9.40 -17.81
N ARG A 135 -4.43 9.76 -17.00
CA ARG A 135 -3.02 9.52 -17.33
C ARG A 135 -2.70 8.03 -17.44
N GLU A 136 -3.25 7.21 -16.55
CA GLU A 136 -3.06 5.76 -16.59
C GLU A 136 -3.76 5.10 -17.80
N THR A 137 -4.98 5.52 -18.14
CA THR A 137 -5.81 4.86 -19.16
C THR A 137 -5.54 5.35 -20.57
N VAL A 138 -5.32 6.66 -20.76
CA VAL A 138 -5.13 7.29 -22.07
C VAL A 138 -3.66 7.31 -22.46
N PHE A 139 -2.77 7.58 -21.50
CA PHE A 139 -1.34 7.80 -21.76
C PHE A 139 -0.44 6.67 -21.26
N GLY A 140 -1.01 5.65 -20.60
CA GLY A 140 -0.26 4.50 -20.12
C GLY A 140 0.72 4.82 -18.99
N TRP A 141 0.51 5.92 -18.26
CA TRP A 141 1.35 6.26 -17.11
C TRP A 141 1.16 5.23 -15.99
N THR A 142 2.15 5.15 -15.12
CA THR A 142 2.12 4.32 -13.92
C THR A 142 2.28 5.19 -12.69
N PHE A 143 1.38 5.06 -11.72
CA PHE A 143 1.49 5.75 -10.44
C PHE A 143 1.80 4.75 -9.33
N LEU A 144 2.76 5.09 -8.48
CA LEU A 144 3.08 4.42 -7.22
C LEU A 144 2.87 5.41 -6.08
N TYR A 145 2.16 4.99 -5.04
CA TYR A 145 1.91 5.79 -3.84
C TYR A 145 2.54 5.12 -2.62
N MET A 146 3.32 5.86 -1.85
CA MET A 146 3.98 5.40 -0.63
C MET A 146 3.66 6.37 0.50
N GLY A 147 2.93 5.89 1.51
CA GLY A 147 2.50 6.69 2.65
C GLY A 147 2.97 6.12 3.99
N ALA A 148 3.41 6.97 4.92
CA ALA A 148 3.85 6.53 6.25
C ALA A 148 2.69 6.18 7.23
N ASN A 149 1.43 6.30 6.77
CA ASN A 149 0.23 6.16 7.60
C ASN A 149 -0.47 4.82 7.34
N GLN A 150 -1.17 4.28 8.36
CA GLN A 150 -1.90 3.00 8.26
C GLN A 150 -2.95 3.00 7.14
N ASP A 151 -3.44 4.18 6.77
CA ASP A 151 -4.44 4.36 5.71
C ASP A 151 -3.83 4.69 4.34
N ALA A 152 -2.51 4.57 4.13
CA ALA A 152 -1.84 4.94 2.88
C ALA A 152 -2.45 4.25 1.64
N ILE A 153 -2.93 3.02 1.79
CA ILE A 153 -3.63 2.32 0.71
C ILE A 153 -4.97 2.99 0.38
N GLU A 154 -5.75 3.37 1.40
CA GLU A 154 -7.04 4.03 1.20
C GLU A 154 -6.85 5.44 0.62
N VAL A 155 -5.83 6.16 1.08
CA VAL A 155 -5.44 7.46 0.50
C VAL A 155 -5.04 7.27 -0.97
N GLY A 156 -4.18 6.29 -1.29
CA GLY A 156 -3.81 5.94 -2.67
C GLY A 156 -5.04 5.67 -3.56
N GLU A 157 -5.99 4.86 -3.09
CA GLU A 157 -7.24 4.58 -3.81
C GLU A 157 -8.11 5.83 -4.01
N SER A 158 -8.11 6.75 -3.03
CA SER A 158 -8.85 8.00 -3.08
C SER A 158 -8.32 8.99 -4.13
N ILE A 159 -7.01 8.93 -4.43
CA ILE A 159 -6.35 9.72 -5.48
C ILE A 159 -6.18 8.95 -6.79
N GLY A 160 -6.71 7.73 -6.89
CA GLY A 160 -6.75 6.95 -8.13
C GLY A 160 -5.61 5.95 -8.34
N VAL A 161 -4.72 5.77 -7.37
CA VAL A 161 -3.67 4.75 -7.43
C VAL A 161 -4.22 3.40 -6.96
N ALA A 162 -3.98 2.35 -7.75
CA ALA A 162 -4.44 1.00 -7.41
C ALA A 162 -3.85 0.52 -6.07
N ARG A 163 -4.60 -0.32 -5.34
CA ARG A 163 -4.19 -0.89 -4.06
C ARG A 163 -2.85 -1.60 -4.14
N GLU A 164 -2.65 -2.37 -5.20
CA GLU A 164 -1.45 -3.16 -5.48
C GLU A 164 -0.23 -2.25 -5.65
N ARG A 165 -0.44 -1.00 -6.09
CA ARG A 165 0.57 0.05 -6.32
C ARG A 165 0.61 1.11 -5.20
N SER A 166 -0.07 0.86 -4.09
CA SER A 166 -0.03 1.69 -2.88
C SER A 166 0.65 0.94 -1.74
N LEU A 167 1.62 1.57 -1.08
CA LEU A 167 2.43 1.00 -0.01
C LEU A 167 2.30 1.80 1.27
N THR A 168 1.98 1.12 2.37
CA THR A 168 2.12 1.68 3.72
C THR A 168 3.52 1.37 4.21
N TYR A 169 4.20 2.36 4.79
CA TYR A 169 5.43 2.13 5.53
C TYR A 169 5.35 2.74 6.93
N GLU A 170 6.16 2.24 7.86
CA GLU A 170 6.35 2.87 9.17
C GLU A 170 7.62 3.72 9.16
N GLY A 171 7.69 4.78 9.98
CA GLY A 171 8.71 5.82 9.82
C GLY A 171 10.16 5.31 9.74
N VAL A 172 10.56 4.35 10.59
CA VAL A 172 11.90 3.74 10.56
C VAL A 172 12.16 2.85 9.33
N SER A 173 11.09 2.41 8.68
CA SER A 173 11.09 1.53 7.51
C SER A 173 11.00 2.29 6.19
N ALA A 174 11.17 3.63 6.18
CA ALA A 174 11.19 4.43 4.95
C ALA A 174 12.18 3.86 3.91
N GLY A 175 13.36 3.39 4.34
CA GLY A 175 14.32 2.73 3.45
C GLY A 175 13.76 1.47 2.77
N ALA A 176 12.99 0.65 3.50
CA ALA A 176 12.32 -0.52 2.92
C ALA A 176 11.23 -0.12 1.90
N ALA A 177 10.54 1.01 2.14
CA ALA A 177 9.59 1.56 1.18
C ALA A 177 10.26 1.99 -0.12
N TYR A 178 11.43 2.65 -0.03
CA TYR A 178 12.24 3.00 -1.20
C TYR A 178 12.75 1.76 -1.93
N GLY A 179 13.22 0.74 -1.21
CA GLY A 179 13.63 -0.53 -1.82
C GLY A 179 12.49 -1.23 -2.55
N ALA A 180 11.29 -1.27 -1.96
CA ALA A 180 10.09 -1.80 -2.61
C ALA A 180 9.69 -1.00 -3.86
N ALA A 181 9.75 0.32 -3.79
CA ALA A 181 9.50 1.21 -4.94
C ALA A 181 10.51 0.96 -6.05
N SER A 182 11.79 0.86 -5.73
CA SER A 182 12.85 0.58 -6.67
C SER A 182 12.65 -0.77 -7.35
N ALA A 183 12.38 -1.83 -6.57
CA ALA A 183 12.14 -3.16 -7.09
C ALA A 183 10.92 -3.20 -8.02
N SER A 184 9.82 -2.54 -7.65
CA SER A 184 8.63 -2.39 -8.50
C SER A 184 8.94 -1.69 -9.82
N MET A 185 9.60 -0.52 -9.75
CA MET A 185 9.97 0.24 -10.95
C MET A 185 10.97 -0.52 -11.84
N ALA A 186 11.92 -1.22 -11.25
CA ALA A 186 12.89 -2.04 -11.98
C ALA A 186 12.20 -3.20 -12.71
N ARG A 187 11.26 -3.91 -12.07
CA ARG A 187 10.46 -4.96 -12.72
C ARG A 187 9.66 -4.43 -13.90
N LEU A 188 9.01 -3.27 -13.73
CA LEU A 188 8.25 -2.64 -14.81
C LEU A 188 9.16 -2.25 -15.97
N ARG A 189 10.26 -1.54 -15.69
CA ARG A 189 11.21 -1.08 -16.72
C ARG A 189 11.82 -2.24 -17.50
N THR A 190 12.20 -3.32 -16.81
CA THR A 190 12.67 -4.55 -17.44
C THR A 190 11.58 -5.20 -18.28
N GLY A 191 10.34 -5.30 -17.78
CA GLY A 191 9.23 -5.87 -18.54
C GLY A 191 8.95 -5.10 -19.84
N VAL A 192 9.04 -3.77 -19.83
CA VAL A 192 8.92 -2.96 -21.05
C VAL A 192 10.12 -3.16 -21.98
N ALA A 193 11.34 -3.22 -21.43
CA ALA A 193 12.54 -3.50 -22.22
C ALA A 193 12.50 -4.89 -22.90
N ASP A 194 11.82 -5.85 -22.26
CA ASP A 194 11.56 -7.20 -22.79
C ASP A 194 10.37 -7.23 -23.79
N GLY A 195 9.79 -6.08 -24.12
CA GLY A 195 8.80 -5.92 -25.19
C GLY A 195 7.34 -5.86 -24.73
N ALA A 196 7.07 -5.82 -23.42
CA ALA A 196 5.70 -5.59 -22.94
C ALA A 196 5.26 -4.13 -23.20
N ALA A 197 4.00 -3.94 -23.59
CA ALA A 197 3.43 -2.59 -23.67
C ALA A 197 3.41 -1.96 -22.26
N PRO A 198 3.67 -0.65 -22.10
CA PRO A 198 3.78 0.01 -20.79
C PRO A 198 2.59 -0.25 -19.85
N ALA A 199 1.35 -0.19 -20.36
CA ALA A 199 0.17 -0.48 -19.56
C ALA A 199 0.09 -1.95 -19.09
N ALA A 200 0.48 -2.91 -19.94
CA ALA A 200 0.52 -4.32 -19.57
C ALA A 200 1.64 -4.61 -18.56
N ALA A 201 2.79 -3.97 -18.75
CA ALA A 201 3.92 -4.05 -17.81
C ALA A 201 3.54 -3.48 -16.44
N ARG A 202 2.82 -2.35 -16.41
CA ARG A 202 2.24 -1.80 -15.17
C ARG A 202 1.34 -2.80 -14.46
N ASP A 203 0.37 -3.36 -15.17
CA ASP A 203 -0.64 -4.23 -14.55
C ASP A 203 -0.04 -5.55 -14.06
N THR A 204 1.09 -5.99 -14.64
CA THR A 204 1.77 -7.24 -14.27
C THR A 204 2.87 -7.03 -13.21
N PHE A 205 3.65 -5.95 -13.32
CA PHE A 205 4.95 -5.84 -12.63
C PHE A 205 5.04 -4.71 -11.60
N ALA A 206 4.20 -3.67 -11.67
CA ALA A 206 4.28 -2.53 -10.76
C ALA A 206 3.67 -2.76 -9.37
N GLY A 207 3.02 -3.90 -9.16
CA GLY A 207 2.46 -4.25 -7.85
C GLY A 207 3.55 -4.48 -6.80
N PHE A 208 3.32 -3.99 -5.59
CA PHE A 208 4.10 -4.34 -4.41
C PHE A 208 3.70 -5.73 -3.92
N THR A 209 4.70 -6.60 -3.78
CA THR A 209 4.56 -7.96 -3.26
C THR A 209 4.23 -7.96 -1.77
N ALA A 210 3.73 -9.09 -1.25
CA ALA A 210 3.46 -9.24 0.18
C ALA A 210 4.73 -9.04 1.02
N ALA A 211 5.87 -9.59 0.59
CA ALA A 211 7.15 -9.44 1.29
C ALA A 211 7.63 -7.99 1.34
N GLU A 212 7.50 -7.25 0.23
CA GLU A 212 7.81 -5.81 0.18
C GLU A 212 6.91 -5.01 1.12
N ARG A 213 5.62 -5.34 1.19
CA ARG A 213 4.66 -4.72 2.11
C ARG A 213 4.99 -5.01 3.57
N ASP A 214 5.36 -6.25 3.89
CA ASP A 214 5.70 -6.65 5.26
C ASP A 214 6.99 -5.95 5.72
N LEU A 215 8.01 -5.85 4.86
CA LEU A 215 9.23 -5.12 5.15
C LEU A 215 8.97 -3.62 5.34
N ALA A 216 8.20 -3.00 4.45
CA ALA A 216 7.85 -1.59 4.55
C ALA A 216 7.02 -1.27 5.81
N ALA A 217 6.11 -2.16 6.20
CA ALA A 217 5.32 -2.03 7.41
C ALA A 217 6.11 -2.30 8.71
N GLY A 218 7.42 -2.54 8.65
CA GLY A 218 8.24 -2.85 9.84
C GLY A 218 8.04 -4.26 10.41
N ASN A 219 7.26 -5.11 9.73
CA ASN A 219 6.95 -6.48 10.13
C ASN A 219 8.00 -7.49 9.65
N GLY A 220 8.97 -7.06 8.84
CA GLY A 220 10.11 -7.86 8.39
C GLY A 220 11.44 -7.30 8.88
N SER A 221 12.39 -8.17 9.23
CA SER A 221 13.77 -7.74 9.51
C SER A 221 14.49 -7.33 8.21
N PRO A 222 15.24 -6.21 8.18
CA PRO A 222 15.97 -5.81 6.99
C PRO A 222 17.17 -6.75 6.76
N ALA A 223 17.18 -7.34 5.58
CA ALA A 223 18.28 -8.00 4.86
C ALA A 223 18.97 -9.23 5.48
N GLY A 224 19.01 -10.28 4.66
CA GLY A 224 19.99 -11.35 4.76
C GLY A 224 21.41 -10.80 4.69
N ARG A 225 22.12 -10.90 5.81
CA ARG A 225 23.56 -11.14 5.81
C ARG A 225 23.74 -12.62 6.07
N VAL A 226 24.37 -13.33 5.13
CA VAL A 226 24.89 -14.68 5.33
C VAL A 226 25.80 -14.64 6.56
N ARG A 227 25.29 -15.03 7.73
CA ARG A 227 26.13 -15.39 8.87
C ARG A 227 26.40 -16.87 8.78
N THR A 228 27.68 -17.17 8.56
CA THR A 228 28.24 -18.51 8.66
C THR A 228 27.78 -19.18 9.96
N SER A 229 27.38 -20.43 9.80
CA SER A 229 26.74 -21.30 10.77
C SER A 229 27.54 -21.50 12.06
N ARG A 230 26.83 -21.47 13.20
CA ARG A 230 27.15 -22.33 14.36
C ARG A 230 25.83 -22.77 15.01
N PRO A 231 25.64 -24.07 15.34
CA PRO A 231 24.31 -24.61 15.61
C PRO A 231 23.85 -24.28 17.04
N ALA A 232 22.54 -23.98 17.17
CA ALA A 232 21.79 -23.95 18.42
C ALA A 232 20.39 -24.57 18.15
N PRO A 233 19.71 -25.11 19.17
CA PRO A 233 18.98 -26.37 19.10
C PRO A 233 17.64 -26.28 18.37
N ALA A 234 17.18 -27.44 17.89
CA ALA A 234 15.97 -27.61 17.10
C ALA A 234 14.72 -27.00 17.75
N VAL A 235 14.20 -25.91 17.16
CA VAL A 235 12.82 -25.46 17.38
C VAL A 235 11.92 -26.25 16.44
N ALA A 236 10.87 -26.82 17.00
CA ALA A 236 9.92 -27.69 16.31
C ALA A 236 9.34 -27.02 15.04
N ARG A 237 9.11 -27.83 14.01
CA ARG A 237 8.40 -27.45 12.77
C ARG A 237 7.13 -26.65 13.10
N PRO A 238 6.85 -25.52 12.43
CA PRO A 238 5.52 -24.90 12.52
C PRO A 238 4.48 -25.92 12.08
N ALA A 239 3.42 -26.08 12.89
CA ALA A 239 2.28 -26.92 12.56
C ALA A 239 1.60 -26.38 11.27
N ALA A 240 1.03 -27.28 10.46
CA ALA A 240 0.29 -26.89 9.27
C ALA A 240 -0.89 -25.96 9.64
N PRO A 241 -1.27 -25.00 8.77
CA PRO A 241 -2.42 -24.14 9.02
C PRO A 241 -3.68 -24.97 9.26
N PRO A 242 -4.58 -24.54 10.16
CA PRO A 242 -5.80 -25.29 10.44
C PRO A 242 -6.67 -25.36 9.18
N ALA A 243 -7.23 -26.53 8.91
CA ALA A 243 -8.19 -26.68 7.82
C ALA A 243 -9.40 -25.75 8.05
N VAL A 244 -9.96 -25.23 6.96
CA VAL A 244 -11.18 -24.42 7.04
C VAL A 244 -12.32 -25.31 7.54
N PRO A 245 -13.02 -24.94 8.64
CA PRO A 245 -14.07 -25.78 9.19
C PRO A 245 -15.29 -25.84 8.27
N THR A 246 -15.86 -27.02 8.12
CA THR A 246 -17.11 -27.25 7.36
C THR A 246 -18.35 -27.16 8.25
N ALA A 247 -18.19 -27.37 9.56
CA ALA A 247 -19.24 -27.21 10.56
C ALA A 247 -19.25 -25.79 11.12
N ARG A 248 -20.42 -25.35 11.60
CA ARG A 248 -20.57 -24.08 12.29
C ARG A 248 -19.86 -24.13 13.64
N LEU A 249 -18.99 -23.16 13.88
CA LEU A 249 -18.23 -23.04 15.14
C LEU A 249 -19.05 -22.32 16.22
N THR A 250 -18.88 -22.71 17.47
CA THR A 250 -19.22 -21.85 18.62
C THR A 250 -18.24 -20.69 18.73
N GLU A 251 -18.58 -19.64 19.49
CA GLU A 251 -17.66 -18.51 19.73
C GLU A 251 -16.29 -18.96 20.26
N ARG A 252 -16.29 -19.93 21.17
CA ARG A 252 -15.04 -20.50 21.73
C ARG A 252 -14.21 -21.22 20.66
N GLU A 253 -14.85 -22.02 19.82
CA GLU A 253 -14.18 -22.74 18.73
C GLU A 253 -13.66 -21.79 17.65
N LEU A 254 -14.40 -20.71 17.37
CA LEU A 254 -13.96 -19.65 16.47
C LEU A 254 -12.68 -18.99 16.99
N LEU A 255 -12.64 -18.61 18.27
CA LEU A 255 -11.44 -18.01 18.88
C LEU A 255 -10.25 -18.98 18.89
N LEU A 256 -10.48 -20.27 19.15
CA LEU A 256 -9.43 -21.29 19.09
C LEU A 256 -8.90 -21.47 17.66
N TRP A 257 -9.78 -21.54 16.67
CA TRP A 257 -9.38 -21.66 15.27
C TRP A 257 -8.58 -20.44 14.82
N LEU A 258 -9.03 -19.22 15.16
CA LEU A 258 -8.35 -17.98 14.82
C LEU A 258 -7.00 -17.85 15.54
N THR A 259 -6.89 -18.32 16.78
CA THR A 259 -5.63 -18.41 17.53
C THR A 259 -4.67 -19.36 16.82
N GLN A 260 -5.12 -20.59 16.52
CA GLN A 260 -4.31 -21.57 15.81
C GLN A 260 -3.88 -21.06 14.45
N TRP A 261 -4.79 -20.47 13.68
CA TRP A 261 -4.50 -19.85 12.40
C TRP A 261 -3.42 -18.77 12.56
N ARG A 262 -3.61 -17.80 13.46
CA ARG A 262 -2.62 -16.74 13.71
C ARG A 262 -1.23 -17.31 14.03
N ASP A 263 -1.18 -18.36 14.85
CA ASP A 263 0.05 -18.96 15.36
C ASP A 263 0.75 -19.89 14.36
N THR A 264 0.02 -20.41 13.35
CA THR A 264 0.54 -21.41 12.40
C THR A 264 0.68 -20.91 10.96
N THR A 265 0.16 -19.73 10.66
CA THR A 265 0.33 -19.09 9.34
C THR A 265 0.81 -17.65 9.46
N SER A 266 1.48 -17.16 8.41
CA SER A 266 1.78 -15.74 8.19
C SER A 266 0.80 -15.04 7.22
N ALA A 267 -0.27 -15.72 6.79
CA ALA A 267 -1.25 -15.16 5.85
C ALA A 267 -1.88 -13.85 6.37
N THR A 268 -2.08 -12.88 5.48
CA THR A 268 -2.62 -11.55 5.81
C THR A 268 -4.14 -11.52 5.95
N SER A 269 -4.83 -12.56 5.47
CA SER A 269 -6.26 -12.80 5.70
C SER A 269 -6.56 -14.28 5.93
N ILE A 270 -7.70 -14.57 6.56
CA ILE A 270 -8.06 -15.92 7.00
C ILE A 270 -8.29 -16.92 5.86
N GLY A 271 -8.52 -16.45 4.64
CA GLY A 271 -8.56 -17.26 3.42
C GLY A 271 -7.95 -16.56 2.21
N ASP A 272 -7.87 -17.29 1.10
CA ASP A 272 -7.31 -16.81 -0.16
C ASP A 272 -8.23 -15.75 -0.81
N ARG A 273 -7.63 -14.63 -1.22
CA ARG A 273 -8.30 -13.48 -1.83
C ARG A 273 -8.42 -13.66 -3.34
N ALA A 274 -8.90 -14.81 -3.79
CA ALA A 274 -9.17 -15.01 -5.21
C ALA A 274 -10.45 -14.25 -5.60
N THR A 275 -10.24 -13.13 -6.32
CA THR A 275 -11.20 -12.35 -7.11
C THR A 275 -12.47 -11.86 -6.36
N TYR A 276 -12.46 -10.56 -6.00
CA TYR A 276 -13.56 -9.79 -5.39
C TYR A 276 -13.93 -10.13 -3.92
N GLY A 277 -13.85 -9.12 -3.05
CA GLY A 277 -14.14 -9.21 -1.62
C GLY A 277 -15.58 -9.61 -1.32
N GLY A 278 -15.79 -10.46 -0.31
CA GLY A 278 -17.11 -10.96 0.08
C GLY A 278 -17.27 -12.48 0.18
N ARG A 279 -16.26 -13.29 -0.14
CA ARG A 279 -16.38 -14.75 -0.03
C ARG A 279 -16.48 -15.18 1.43
N LYS A 280 -17.64 -15.70 1.84
CA LYS A 280 -17.83 -16.40 3.10
C LYS A 280 -16.84 -17.56 3.25
N LEU A 281 -16.18 -17.65 4.41
CA LEU A 281 -15.20 -18.69 4.72
C LEU A 281 -15.59 -19.53 5.92
N ILE A 282 -16.02 -18.90 7.02
CA ILE A 282 -16.28 -19.58 8.30
C ILE A 282 -17.70 -19.27 8.75
N ASP A 283 -18.46 -20.31 9.09
CA ASP A 283 -19.72 -20.21 9.82
C ASP A 283 -19.45 -20.27 11.32
N ALA A 284 -20.06 -19.37 12.10
CA ALA A 284 -19.98 -19.41 13.55
C ALA A 284 -21.27 -18.94 14.23
N GLN A 285 -21.34 -19.11 15.55
CA GLN A 285 -22.37 -18.52 16.39
C GLN A 285 -21.72 -17.69 17.50
N VAL A 286 -22.08 -16.42 17.59
CA VAL A 286 -21.58 -15.47 18.59
C VAL A 286 -22.77 -14.83 19.30
N ALA A 287 -22.71 -14.72 20.63
CA ALA A 287 -23.85 -14.23 21.44
C ALA A 287 -25.21 -14.88 21.11
N GLY A 288 -25.24 -16.14 20.66
CA GLY A 288 -26.47 -16.84 20.26
C GLY A 288 -26.99 -16.53 18.85
N HIS A 289 -26.29 -15.70 18.06
CA HIS A 289 -26.66 -15.34 16.69
C HIS A 289 -25.73 -16.00 15.66
N ASP A 290 -26.32 -16.45 14.56
CA ASP A 290 -25.59 -17.08 13.46
C ASP A 290 -24.85 -16.03 12.61
N VAL A 291 -23.54 -16.14 12.55
CA VAL A 291 -22.65 -15.26 11.80
C VAL A 291 -21.79 -16.02 10.80
N PHE A 292 -21.25 -15.27 9.85
CA PHE A 292 -20.18 -15.76 9.00
C PHE A 292 -19.04 -14.75 8.88
N LEU A 293 -17.82 -15.27 8.79
CA LEU A 293 -16.62 -14.49 8.51
C LEU A 293 -16.22 -14.69 7.05
N ASN A 294 -15.88 -13.60 6.39
CA ASN A 294 -15.36 -13.65 5.03
C ASN A 294 -13.85 -13.94 5.01
N ALA A 295 -13.40 -14.57 3.92
CA ALA A 295 -12.02 -14.95 3.67
C ALA A 295 -11.04 -13.75 3.70
N ASP A 296 -11.54 -12.55 3.39
CA ASP A 296 -10.78 -11.30 3.37
C ASP A 296 -10.59 -10.66 4.76
N THR A 297 -11.13 -11.26 5.84
CA THR A 297 -10.90 -10.83 7.23
C THR A 297 -9.40 -10.80 7.53
N SER A 298 -8.89 -9.62 7.90
CA SER A 298 -7.47 -9.37 8.00
C SER A 298 -6.85 -9.93 9.28
N ARG A 299 -5.55 -10.26 9.22
CA ARG A 299 -4.75 -10.63 10.39
C ARG A 299 -4.86 -9.61 11.52
N GLY A 300 -4.71 -8.32 11.21
CA GLY A 300 -4.81 -7.27 12.22
C GLY A 300 -6.17 -7.24 12.92
N ALA A 301 -7.26 -7.49 12.19
CA ALA A 301 -8.59 -7.58 12.79
C ALA A 301 -8.74 -8.81 13.70
N VAL A 302 -8.16 -9.95 13.30
CA VAL A 302 -8.11 -11.17 14.12
C VAL A 302 -7.30 -10.95 15.38
N GLU A 303 -6.13 -10.32 15.29
CA GLU A 303 -5.27 -10.02 16.44
C GLU A 303 -5.96 -9.08 17.42
N GLN A 304 -6.67 -8.06 16.92
CA GLN A 304 -7.47 -7.18 17.76
C GLN A 304 -8.60 -7.92 18.48
N LEU A 305 -9.32 -8.83 17.80
CA LEU A 305 -10.34 -9.67 18.42
C LEU A 305 -9.75 -10.52 19.55
N LEU A 306 -8.64 -11.22 19.27
CA LEU A 306 -7.99 -12.10 20.24
C LEU A 306 -7.45 -11.31 21.43
N ALA A 307 -6.92 -10.11 21.22
CA ALA A 307 -6.49 -9.21 22.29
C ALA A 307 -7.67 -8.74 23.15
N HIS A 308 -8.85 -8.50 22.57
CA HIS A 308 -10.07 -8.20 23.33
C HIS A 308 -10.54 -9.41 24.13
N ALA A 309 -10.57 -10.60 23.53
CA ALA A 309 -10.97 -11.84 24.19
C ALA A 309 -10.04 -12.20 25.36
N ALA A 310 -8.75 -11.88 25.25
CA ALA A 310 -7.78 -12.08 26.34
C ALA A 310 -8.02 -11.16 27.55
N ARG A 311 -8.71 -10.02 27.37
CA ARG A 311 -9.04 -9.07 28.44
C ARG A 311 -10.36 -9.36 29.14
N GLY A 312 -11.20 -10.24 28.59
CA GLY A 312 -12.48 -10.62 29.16
C GLY A 312 -13.50 -11.06 28.10
N PRO A 313 -14.75 -11.32 28.52
CA PRO A 313 -15.82 -11.69 27.59
C PRO A 313 -16.03 -10.64 26.50
N LEU A 314 -16.18 -11.09 25.26
CA LEU A 314 -16.42 -10.21 24.13
C LEU A 314 -17.82 -9.61 24.19
N VAL A 315 -17.92 -8.35 23.76
CA VAL A 315 -19.20 -7.66 23.58
C VAL A 315 -19.44 -7.53 22.09
N TRP A 316 -20.41 -8.29 21.59
CA TRP A 316 -20.80 -8.26 20.19
C TRP A 316 -21.92 -7.25 19.96
N SER A 317 -21.80 -6.48 18.88
CA SER A 317 -22.81 -5.52 18.46
C SER A 317 -23.06 -5.64 16.96
N ALA A 318 -24.32 -5.52 16.56
CA ALA A 318 -24.72 -5.39 15.18
C ALA A 318 -24.73 -3.92 14.77
N ILE A 319 -24.12 -3.65 13.62
CA ILE A 319 -23.99 -2.33 13.01
C ILE A 319 -24.39 -2.38 11.54
N ARG A 320 -24.66 -1.21 10.98
CA ARG A 320 -25.01 -1.03 9.58
C ARG A 320 -23.83 -1.36 8.68
N ASN A 321 -24.04 -2.17 7.66
CA ASN A 321 -23.05 -2.39 6.62
C ASN A 321 -22.97 -1.19 5.66
N ARG A 322 -22.09 -1.25 4.66
CA ARG A 322 -21.90 -0.15 3.69
C ARG A 322 -23.14 0.17 2.86
N ASN A 323 -24.06 -0.78 2.72
CA ASN A 323 -25.30 -0.65 1.94
C ASN A 323 -26.51 -0.25 2.79
N GLY A 324 -26.28 0.12 4.06
CA GLY A 324 -27.36 0.55 4.93
C GLY A 324 -28.10 -0.57 5.67
N VAL A 325 -27.70 -1.84 5.54
CA VAL A 325 -28.37 -2.98 6.19
C VAL A 325 -27.70 -3.30 7.52
N VAL A 326 -28.46 -3.44 8.61
CA VAL A 326 -27.91 -3.82 9.92
C VAL A 326 -27.64 -5.32 9.96
N ASN A 327 -26.47 -5.71 9.49
CA ASN A 327 -26.02 -7.10 9.52
C ASN A 327 -24.52 -7.26 9.71
N LYS A 328 -23.74 -6.18 9.89
CA LYS A 328 -22.31 -6.29 10.15
C LYS A 328 -22.08 -6.44 11.65
N ILE A 329 -21.20 -7.33 12.07
CA ILE A 329 -20.90 -7.58 13.48
C ILE A 329 -19.55 -6.97 13.85
N THR A 330 -19.50 -6.31 14.99
CA THR A 330 -18.28 -5.81 15.64
C THR A 330 -18.17 -6.35 17.06
N PHE A 331 -16.94 -6.41 17.56
CA PHE A 331 -16.60 -6.78 18.94
C PHE A 331 -16.17 -5.56 19.78
N GLN A 332 -16.27 -4.36 19.21
CA GLN A 332 -15.94 -3.12 19.91
C GLN A 332 -17.10 -2.72 20.84
N PRO A 333 -16.84 -2.47 22.14
CA PRO A 333 -17.89 -2.17 23.12
C PRO A 333 -18.74 -0.94 22.81
N ASP A 334 -18.18 0.04 22.09
CA ASP A 334 -18.83 1.27 21.65
C ASP A 334 -19.56 1.14 20.30
N GLY A 335 -19.56 -0.05 19.69
CA GLY A 335 -20.12 -0.28 18.36
C GLY A 335 -19.24 0.26 17.22
N ALA A 336 -17.98 0.65 17.49
CA ALA A 336 -17.07 1.09 16.45
C ALA A 336 -16.75 -0.04 15.45
N ARG A 337 -16.39 0.35 14.23
CA ARG A 337 -15.93 -0.59 13.19
C ARG A 337 -14.48 -0.94 13.44
N THR A 338 -14.15 -2.23 13.38
CA THR A 338 -12.76 -2.67 13.24
C THR A 338 -12.40 -2.77 11.74
N PRO A 339 -11.42 -2.00 11.23
CA PRO A 339 -10.95 -2.12 9.86
C PRO A 339 -10.44 -3.53 9.54
N GLY A 340 -10.76 -4.05 8.35
CA GLY A 340 -10.42 -5.42 7.95
C GLY A 340 -11.20 -6.53 8.67
N TRP A 341 -12.13 -6.20 9.58
CA TRP A 341 -13.06 -7.15 10.17
C TRP A 341 -14.31 -7.31 9.29
N TYR A 342 -14.52 -8.51 8.75
CA TYR A 342 -15.62 -8.83 7.83
C TYR A 342 -16.45 -10.00 8.37
N CYS A 343 -17.17 -9.74 9.46
CA CYS A 343 -18.13 -10.65 10.07
C CYS A 343 -19.55 -10.10 9.92
N TYR A 344 -20.49 -10.96 9.56
CA TYR A 344 -21.88 -10.56 9.29
C TYR A 344 -22.88 -11.56 9.87
N LEU A 345 -24.04 -11.08 10.29
CA LEU A 345 -25.20 -11.90 10.59
C LEU A 345 -25.69 -12.58 9.31
N THR A 346 -26.16 -13.81 9.48
CA THR A 346 -26.86 -14.54 8.41
C THR A 346 -28.21 -13.87 8.08
N THR A 347 -28.85 -13.24 9.08
CA THR A 347 -30.12 -12.53 8.93
C THR A 347 -29.98 -11.09 9.45
N ALA A 348 -30.46 -10.11 8.68
CA ALA A 348 -30.40 -8.70 9.09
C ALA A 348 -31.32 -8.40 10.29
N GLN A 349 -30.92 -7.43 11.11
CA GLN A 349 -31.70 -6.93 12.25
C GLN A 349 -32.45 -5.64 11.93
N ALA A 350 -33.47 -5.34 12.75
CA ALA A 350 -34.29 -4.13 12.60
C ALA A 350 -33.57 -2.85 13.08
N GLY A 351 -32.57 -2.97 13.96
CA GLY A 351 -31.83 -1.85 14.53
C GLY A 351 -30.43 -2.25 14.97
N GLU A 352 -29.54 -1.27 15.10
CA GLU A 352 -28.17 -1.46 15.62
C GLU A 352 -28.20 -1.63 17.14
N GLY A 353 -27.25 -2.39 17.67
CA GLY A 353 -27.15 -2.57 19.10
C GLY A 353 -26.38 -3.82 19.50
N ARG A 354 -26.20 -3.96 20.82
CA ARG A 354 -25.57 -5.13 21.43
C ARG A 354 -26.42 -6.38 21.16
N LEU A 355 -25.74 -7.48 20.85
CA LEU A 355 -26.34 -8.79 20.61
C LEU A 355 -26.69 -9.56 21.87
#